data_AF-A0AAE2CND7-F1
#
_entry.id   AF-A0AAE2CND7-F1
#
_cell.length_a   1.000
_cell.length_b   1.000
_cell.length_c   1.000
_cell.angle_alpha   90.00
_cell.angle_beta   90.00
_cell.angle_gamma   90.00
#
_symmetry.space_group_name_H-M   'P 1'
#
loop_
_entity.id
_entity.type
_entity.pdbx_description
1 polymer ?
#
loop_
_entity_poly.entity_id
_entity_poly.type
_entity_poly.pdbx_seq_one_letter_code
_entity_poly.pdbx_strand_id
1 'polypeptide(L)'
;MTKPTVGTPHKHPWTAPKIDEVKINFDAIVRPSLLGAGLGIISRDFVGQCIAWRTTFHPDVRDPEHGEALAARSTMELCVDFGWPKCVVEGDCMSVIQKIVAPLYDMSSTSPVVRDII
;
A
#
# COMPACT_ATOMS: atom_id res chain seq x y z
N MET A 1 19.50 4.64 -24.41
CA MET A 1 18.36 3.77 -24.03
C MET A 1 18.92 2.53 -23.37
N THR A 2 18.91 2.49 -22.03
CA THR A 2 19.32 1.32 -21.25
C THR A 2 18.15 0.34 -21.17
N LYS A 3 18.42 -0.94 -21.42
CA LYS A 3 17.41 -2.01 -21.29
C LYS A 3 16.93 -2.09 -19.83
N PRO A 4 15.64 -2.39 -19.57
CA PRO A 4 15.20 -2.68 -18.21
C PRO A 4 15.91 -3.96 -17.74
N THR A 5 16.59 -3.86 -16.62
CA THR A 5 17.11 -5.03 -15.90
C THR A 5 15.90 -5.81 -15.41
N VAL A 6 15.69 -7.03 -15.91
CA VAL A 6 14.71 -7.95 -15.33
C VAL A 6 15.17 -8.22 -13.90
N GLY A 7 14.44 -7.69 -12.92
CA GLY A 7 14.68 -7.97 -11.51
C GLY A 7 14.67 -9.48 -11.30
N THR A 8 15.54 -9.98 -10.42
CA THR A 8 15.51 -11.37 -9.96
C THR A 8 14.07 -11.72 -9.53
N PRO A 9 13.54 -12.90 -9.90
CA PRO A 9 12.21 -13.32 -9.47
C PRO A 9 12.10 -13.16 -7.96
N HIS A 10 11.04 -12.50 -7.48
CA HIS A 10 10.74 -12.48 -6.05
C HIS A 10 10.73 -13.93 -5.55
N LYS A 11 11.40 -14.20 -4.42
CA LYS A 11 11.46 -15.56 -3.83
C LYS A 11 10.07 -16.15 -3.51
N HIS A 12 9.03 -15.33 -3.57
CA HIS A 12 7.63 -15.69 -3.43
C HIS A 12 6.82 -15.10 -4.60
N PRO A 13 6.35 -15.91 -5.56
CA PRO A 13 5.47 -15.41 -6.61
C PRO A 13 4.16 -14.90 -6.00
N TRP A 14 3.57 -13.88 -6.63
CA TRP A 14 2.24 -13.41 -6.23
C TRP A 14 1.26 -14.58 -6.24
N THR A 15 0.51 -14.73 -5.16
CA THR A 15 -0.48 -15.81 -4.97
C THR A 15 -1.84 -15.18 -4.70
N ALA A 16 -2.88 -15.68 -5.36
CA ALA A 16 -4.25 -15.22 -5.16
C ALA A 16 -4.68 -15.39 -3.69
N PRO A 17 -5.56 -14.52 -3.17
CA PRO A 17 -6.14 -14.69 -1.85
C PRO A 17 -7.11 -15.88 -1.82
N LYS A 18 -7.64 -16.23 -0.65
CA LYS A 18 -8.65 -17.29 -0.55
C LYS A 18 -9.97 -16.82 -1.15
N ILE A 19 -10.88 -17.78 -1.34
CA ILE A 19 -12.28 -17.47 -1.68
C ILE A 19 -12.86 -16.51 -0.62
N ASP A 20 -13.66 -15.54 -1.07
CA ASP A 20 -14.25 -14.45 -0.27
C ASP A 20 -13.25 -13.45 0.35
N GLU A 21 -11.99 -13.47 -0.08
CA GLU A 21 -10.97 -12.48 0.27
C GLU A 21 -10.59 -11.62 -0.94
N VAL A 22 -10.18 -10.38 -0.67
CA VAL A 22 -9.59 -9.48 -1.67
C VAL A 22 -8.13 -9.22 -1.31
N LYS A 23 -7.21 -9.46 -2.23
CA LYS A 23 -5.81 -9.09 -2.07
C LYS A 23 -5.59 -7.69 -2.60
N ILE A 24 -5.00 -6.83 -1.78
CA ILE A 24 -4.77 -5.43 -2.12
C ILE A 24 -3.30 -5.13 -1.98
N ASN A 25 -2.67 -4.78 -3.11
CA ASN A 25 -1.28 -4.34 -3.14
C ASN A 25 -1.25 -2.81 -3.21
N PHE A 26 -0.42 -2.19 -2.38
CA PHE A 26 -0.20 -0.74 -2.40
C PHE A 26 1.29 -0.41 -2.53
N ASP A 27 1.58 0.77 -3.06
CA ASP A 27 2.92 1.34 -3.22
C ASP A 27 2.81 2.88 -3.30
N ALA A 28 3.88 3.58 -2.97
CA ALA A 28 3.99 5.02 -3.06
C ALA A 28 5.29 5.46 -3.73
N ILE A 29 5.18 6.47 -4.61
CA ILE A 29 6.34 7.12 -5.23
C ILE A 29 6.42 8.57 -4.81
N VAL A 30 7.45 8.91 -4.03
CA VAL A 30 7.81 10.32 -3.78
C VAL A 30 8.37 10.93 -5.07
N ARG A 31 7.81 12.07 -5.46
CA ARG A 31 8.24 12.85 -6.63
C ARG A 31 8.73 14.23 -6.18
N PRO A 32 10.05 14.39 -5.93
CA PRO A 32 10.62 15.65 -5.47
C PRO A 32 10.31 16.85 -6.38
N SER A 33 10.26 16.63 -7.70
CA SER A 33 9.92 17.66 -8.69
C SER A 33 8.51 18.22 -8.54
N LEU A 34 7.60 17.47 -7.91
CA LEU A 34 6.23 17.89 -7.65
C LEU A 34 5.96 18.12 -6.16
N LEU A 35 6.99 18.04 -5.31
CA LEU A 35 6.89 18.22 -3.86
C LEU A 35 5.79 17.36 -3.22
N GLY A 36 5.66 16.10 -3.62
CA GLY A 36 4.64 15.20 -3.06
C GLY A 36 4.84 13.76 -3.47
N ALA A 37 3.85 12.91 -3.17
CA ALA A 37 3.86 11.48 -3.48
C ALA A 37 2.65 11.07 -4.32
N GLY A 38 2.87 10.21 -5.31
CA GLY A 38 1.80 9.47 -5.98
C GLY A 38 1.59 8.13 -5.27
N LEU A 39 0.34 7.77 -5.01
CA LEU A 39 -0.06 6.51 -4.38
C LEU A 39 -0.68 5.60 -5.45
N GLY A 40 -0.39 4.31 -5.38
CA GLY A 40 -0.95 3.29 -6.26
C GLY A 40 -1.49 2.12 -5.47
N ILE A 41 -2.74 1.73 -5.74
CA ILE A 41 -3.43 0.63 -5.07
C ILE A 41 -4.13 -0.22 -6.13
N ILE A 42 -3.98 -1.54 -6.05
CA ILE A 42 -4.67 -2.51 -6.89
C ILE A 42 -5.29 -3.62 -6.04
N SER A 43 -6.57 -3.89 -6.27
CA SER A 43 -7.34 -4.89 -5.55
C SER A 43 -7.73 -6.03 -6.49
N ARG A 44 -7.43 -7.27 -6.09
CA ARG A 44 -7.68 -8.48 -6.87
C ARG A 44 -8.47 -9.51 -6.08
N ASP A 45 -9.38 -10.19 -6.76
CA ASP A 45 -10.16 -11.29 -6.18
C ASP A 45 -9.38 -12.62 -6.12
N PHE A 46 -10.06 -13.67 -5.69
CA PHE A 46 -9.50 -15.03 -5.52
C PHE A 46 -9.12 -15.72 -6.84
N VAL A 47 -9.56 -15.24 -8.00
CA VAL A 47 -9.09 -15.71 -9.31
C VAL A 47 -7.99 -14.80 -9.90
N GLY A 48 -7.62 -13.74 -9.16
CA GLY A 48 -6.61 -12.77 -9.56
C GLY A 48 -7.10 -11.70 -10.53
N GLN A 49 -8.41 -11.57 -10.72
CA GLN A 49 -9.00 -10.49 -11.51
C GLN A 49 -8.92 -9.18 -10.72
N CYS A 50 -8.51 -8.11 -11.39
CA CYS A 50 -8.57 -6.76 -10.82
C CYS A 50 -10.04 -6.33 -10.68
N ILE A 51 -10.47 -6.07 -9.46
CA ILE A 51 -11.85 -5.68 -9.13
C ILE A 51 -11.97 -4.21 -8.71
N ALA A 52 -10.86 -3.58 -8.29
CA ALA A 52 -10.77 -2.13 -8.13
C ALA A 52 -9.30 -1.67 -8.13
N TRP A 53 -9.11 -0.36 -8.29
CA TRP A 53 -7.82 0.31 -8.16
C TRP A 53 -8.05 1.75 -7.68
N ARG A 54 -7.02 2.34 -7.07
CA ARG A 54 -7.01 3.75 -6.68
C ARG A 54 -5.65 4.34 -6.95
N THR A 55 -5.63 5.55 -7.50
CA THR A 55 -4.42 6.36 -7.59
C THR A 55 -4.75 7.77 -7.14
N THR A 56 -3.90 8.32 -6.28
CA THR A 56 -4.06 9.65 -5.70
C THR A 56 -2.70 10.32 -5.62
N PHE A 57 -2.69 11.65 -5.61
CA PHE A 57 -1.48 12.42 -5.37
C PHE A 57 -1.64 13.18 -4.05
N HIS A 58 -0.64 13.07 -3.19
CA HIS A 58 -0.59 13.74 -1.90
C HIS A 58 0.53 14.80 -1.92
N PRO A 59 0.21 16.09 -1.81
CA PRO A 59 1.23 17.14 -1.73
C PRO A 59 1.99 17.06 -0.40
N ASP A 60 3.15 17.72 -0.36
CA ASP A 60 4.01 17.91 0.80
C ASP A 60 4.56 16.63 1.45
N VAL A 61 4.49 15.49 0.74
CA VAL A 61 5.14 14.25 1.11
C VAL A 61 6.56 14.22 0.56
N ARG A 62 7.54 14.16 1.46
CA ARG A 62 8.98 14.11 1.12
C ARG A 62 9.65 12.81 1.52
N ASP A 63 9.03 12.07 2.44
CA ASP A 63 9.57 10.86 3.02
C ASP A 63 8.87 9.64 2.42
N PRO A 64 9.60 8.65 1.87
CA PRO A 64 9.01 7.45 1.31
C PRO A 64 8.17 6.66 2.30
N GLU A 65 8.60 6.54 3.56
CA GLU A 65 7.84 5.81 4.59
C GLU A 65 6.48 6.49 4.87
N HIS A 66 6.44 7.82 4.86
CA HIS A 66 5.19 8.59 4.93
C HIS A 66 4.31 8.35 3.68
N GLY A 67 4.90 8.33 2.48
CA GLY A 67 4.17 7.96 1.26
C GLY A 67 3.51 6.58 1.38
N GLU A 68 4.26 5.59 1.85
CA GLU A 68 3.79 4.22 2.09
C GLU A 68 2.69 4.15 3.16
N ALA A 69 2.83 4.92 4.25
CA ALA A 69 1.79 5.01 5.28
C ALA A 69 0.47 5.59 4.71
N LEU A 70 0.55 6.59 3.83
CA LEU A 70 -0.63 7.15 3.16
C LEU A 70 -1.25 6.18 2.16
N ALA A 71 -0.44 5.41 1.43
CA ALA A 71 -0.92 4.35 0.54
C ALA A 71 -1.62 3.22 1.33
N ALA A 72 -1.07 2.83 2.48
CA ALA A 72 -1.69 1.89 3.40
C ALA A 72 -3.03 2.42 3.93
N ARG A 73 -3.09 3.68 4.35
CA ARG A 73 -4.34 4.32 4.79
C ARG A 73 -5.39 4.34 3.68
N SER A 74 -5.00 4.76 2.48
CA SER A 74 -5.93 4.84 1.36
C SER A 74 -6.40 3.47 0.87
N THR A 75 -5.61 2.42 1.13
CA THR A 75 -6.04 1.02 0.95
C THR A 75 -7.19 0.65 1.90
N MET A 76 -7.08 1.03 3.18
CA MET A 76 -8.14 0.75 4.15
C MET A 76 -9.42 1.52 3.86
N GLU A 77 -9.30 2.79 3.45
CA GLU A 77 -10.43 3.57 2.95
C GLU A 77 -11.11 2.88 1.76
N LEU A 78 -10.33 2.33 0.82
CA LEU A 78 -10.86 1.57 -0.32
C LEU A 78 -11.62 0.31 0.13
N CYS A 79 -11.11 -0.43 1.14
CA CYS A 79 -11.80 -1.58 1.71
C CYS A 79 -13.19 -1.20 2.27
N VAL A 80 -13.25 -0.06 2.99
CA VAL A 80 -14.50 0.46 3.57
C VAL A 80 -15.47 0.88 2.47
N ASP A 81 -15.01 1.64 1.48
CA ASP A 81 -15.83 2.14 0.37
C ASP A 81 -16.50 1.01 -0.43
N PHE A 82 -15.78 -0.10 -0.64
CA PHE A 82 -16.28 -1.27 -1.36
C PHE A 82 -16.98 -2.30 -0.46
N GLY A 83 -16.98 -2.10 0.86
CA GLY A 83 -17.61 -3.01 1.82
C GLY A 83 -16.98 -4.41 1.83
N TRP A 84 -15.67 -4.52 1.59
CA TRP A 84 -14.99 -5.82 1.58
C TRP A 84 -14.74 -6.31 3.02
N PRO A 85 -15.32 -7.45 3.42
CA PRO A 85 -15.24 -7.89 4.81
C PRO A 85 -13.91 -8.58 5.16
N LYS A 86 -13.16 -9.03 4.15
CA LYS A 86 -11.88 -9.73 4.32
C LYS A 86 -10.88 -9.27 3.26
N CYS A 87 -9.81 -8.64 3.72
CA CYS A 87 -8.76 -8.13 2.85
C CYS A 87 -7.39 -8.66 3.28
N VAL A 88 -6.57 -9.03 2.30
CA VAL A 88 -5.15 -9.34 2.47
C VAL A 88 -4.37 -8.16 1.90
N VAL A 89 -3.79 -7.34 2.77
CA VAL A 89 -3.07 -6.13 2.38
C VAL A 89 -1.57 -6.42 2.30
N GLU A 90 -0.94 -6.01 1.20
CA GLU A 90 0.49 -6.19 0.93
C GLU A 90 1.11 -4.86 0.50
N GLY A 91 2.22 -4.47 1.14
CA GLY A 91 3.08 -3.34 0.76
C GLY A 91 4.54 -3.69 1.00
N ASP A 92 5.47 -2.91 0.44
CA ASP A 92 6.91 -3.21 0.51
C ASP A 92 7.64 -2.54 1.70
N CYS A 93 6.95 -1.66 2.42
CA CYS A 93 7.48 -0.97 3.59
C CYS A 93 7.24 -1.73 4.90
N MET A 94 8.19 -2.60 5.25
CA MET A 94 8.15 -3.40 6.49
C MET A 94 7.87 -2.55 7.75
N SER A 95 8.42 -1.35 7.83
CA SER A 95 8.23 -0.46 8.99
C SER A 95 6.77 -0.02 9.13
N VAL A 96 6.11 0.34 8.03
CA VAL A 96 4.67 0.68 8.02
C VAL A 96 3.83 -0.54 8.42
N ILE A 97 4.11 -1.70 7.83
CA ILE A 97 3.39 -2.94 8.16
C ILE A 97 3.54 -3.29 9.64
N GLN A 98 4.74 -3.16 10.20
CA GLN A 98 4.99 -3.43 11.63
C GLN A 98 4.24 -2.47 12.54
N LYS A 99 4.21 -1.17 12.21
CA LYS A 99 3.48 -0.16 13.00
C LYS A 99 1.97 -0.41 13.00
N ILE A 100 1.41 -0.94 11.90
CA ILE A 100 -0.02 -1.30 11.80
C ILE A 100 -0.33 -2.58 12.58
N VAL A 101 0.46 -3.64 12.40
CA VAL A 101 0.15 -4.98 12.95
C VAL A 101 0.52 -5.11 14.42
N ALA A 102 1.57 -4.42 14.87
CA ALA A 102 2.08 -4.45 16.24
C ALA A 102 2.35 -3.02 16.72
N PRO A 103 1.30 -2.21 16.97
CA PRO A 103 1.46 -0.83 17.37
C PRO A 103 2.16 -0.73 18.73
N LEU A 104 3.45 -0.40 18.68
CA LEU A 104 4.23 0.04 19.83
C LEU A 104 4.04 1.56 20.02
N TYR A 105 4.52 2.09 21.15
CA TYR A 105 4.58 3.54 21.34
C TYR A 105 5.51 4.17 20.29
N ASP A 106 4.92 4.66 19.20
CA ASP A 106 5.61 5.31 18.08
C ASP A 106 5.35 6.82 18.10
N MET A 107 6.43 7.59 18.13
CA MET A 107 6.44 9.05 18.06
C MET A 107 7.05 9.56 16.73
N SER A 108 7.22 8.67 15.75
CA SER A 108 7.66 9.03 14.40
C SER A 108 6.64 9.93 13.70
N SER A 109 7.11 10.63 12.66
CA SER A 109 6.24 11.47 11.83
C SER A 109 5.12 10.70 11.10
N THR A 110 5.25 9.38 10.97
CA THR A 110 4.25 8.50 10.33
C THR A 110 3.18 7.98 11.29
N SER A 111 3.42 8.06 12.61
CA SER A 111 2.50 7.58 13.65
C SER A 111 1.08 8.16 13.54
N PRO A 112 0.89 9.47 13.26
CA PRO A 112 -0.46 10.01 13.07
C PRO A 112 -1.25 9.34 11.94
N VAL A 113 -0.60 9.04 10.81
CA VAL A 113 -1.25 8.40 9.66
C VAL A 113 -1.58 6.94 9.97
N VAL A 114 -0.68 6.22 10.65
CA VAL A 114 -0.91 4.82 11.04
C VAL A 114 -2.07 4.70 12.03
N ARG A 115 -2.27 5.69 12.91
CA ARG A 115 -3.41 5.70 13.84
C ARG A 115 -4.77 5.85 13.16
N ASP A 116 -4.82 6.38 11.94
CA ASP A 116 -6.07 6.45 11.16
C ASP A 116 -6.46 5.08 10.55
N ILE A 117 -5.56 4.09 10.58
CA ILE A 117 -5.76 2.74 10.01
C ILE A 117 -6.38 1.77 11.01
N ILE A 118 -6.04 1.91 12.31
CA ILE A 118 -6.35 0.95 13.39
C ILE A 118 -7.49 1.40 14.30
#